data_AF-A0A9E5KE53-F1
#
_entry.id   AF-A0A9E5KE53-F1
#
_cell.length_a   1.000
_cell.length_b   1.000
_cell.length_c   1.000
_cell.angle_alpha   90.00
_cell.angle_beta   90.00
_cell.angle_gamma   90.00
#
_symmetry.space_group_name_H-M   'P 1'
#
loop_
_entity.id
_entity.type
_entity.pdbx_description
1 polymer ?
#
loop_
_entity_poly.entity_id
_entity_poly.type
_entity_poly.pdbx_seq_one_letter_code
_entity_poly.pdbx_strand_id
1 'polypeptide(L)'
;YAVMTNDPPYDQQLANLKNYKPFGGTKPLPGTVDAADRFVRAATYLENLPKPTSDREAVAEILSVMRGVSQPFAPVNVAEMRARRPHTSPTRWRTVLDLTQKVYFYESTMSPNIIWVRMDGLDFATQAGVRRLAVNGSEDLVGDCSGGFKPSKPFSVLSPDLK
;
A
#
# COMPACT_ATOMS: atom_id res chain seq x y z
N TYR A 1 -16.15 5.00 -3.63
CA TYR A 1 -15.18 4.01 -4.12
C TYR A 1 -14.00 3.96 -3.17
N ALA A 2 -13.81 2.85 -2.44
CA ALA A 2 -12.82 2.76 -1.34
C ALA A 2 -11.67 1.79 -1.62
N VAL A 3 -11.87 0.81 -2.51
CA VAL A 3 -10.87 -0.20 -2.88
C VAL A 3 -10.61 -0.11 -4.37
N MET A 4 -9.36 -0.35 -4.76
CA MET A 4 -8.90 -0.44 -6.16
C MET A 4 -7.68 -1.36 -6.24
N THR A 5 -7.57 -2.14 -7.31
CA THR A 5 -6.35 -2.87 -7.67
C THR A 5 -5.87 -2.49 -9.07
N ASN A 6 -4.73 -3.02 -9.49
CA ASN A 6 -4.06 -2.65 -10.74
C ASN A 6 -4.73 -3.19 -12.02
N ASP A 7 -5.61 -4.19 -11.91
CA ASP A 7 -6.22 -4.88 -13.05
C ASP A 7 -7.44 -5.70 -12.56
N PRO A 8 -8.50 -5.89 -13.37
CA PRO A 8 -8.86 -5.25 -14.66
C PRO A 8 -9.20 -3.75 -14.52
N PRO A 9 -9.67 -3.03 -15.56
CA PRO A 9 -10.25 -1.70 -15.40
C PRO A 9 -11.32 -1.64 -14.31
N TYR A 10 -11.46 -0.50 -13.65
CA TYR A 10 -12.20 -0.37 -12.40
C TYR A 10 -13.67 -0.84 -12.48
N ASP A 11 -14.37 -0.51 -13.55
CA ASP A 11 -15.77 -0.93 -13.76
C ASP A 11 -15.91 -2.47 -13.82
N GLN A 12 -14.89 -3.15 -14.36
CA GLN A 12 -14.85 -4.61 -14.39
C GLN A 12 -14.56 -5.20 -13.00
N GLN A 13 -13.72 -4.52 -12.19
CA GLN A 13 -13.51 -4.91 -10.79
C GLN A 13 -14.85 -4.85 -10.01
N LEU A 14 -15.60 -3.76 -10.17
CA LEU A 14 -16.92 -3.57 -9.55
C LEU A 14 -17.97 -4.58 -10.03
N ALA A 15 -17.98 -4.88 -11.33
CA ALA A 15 -18.88 -5.89 -11.89
C ALA A 15 -18.56 -7.30 -11.34
N ASN A 16 -17.27 -7.65 -11.24
CA ASN A 16 -16.84 -8.94 -10.71
C ASN A 16 -17.20 -9.12 -9.24
N LEU A 17 -17.12 -8.05 -8.43
CA LEU A 17 -17.39 -8.05 -6.99
C LEU A 17 -18.75 -8.70 -6.64
N LYS A 18 -19.78 -8.42 -7.45
CA LYS A 18 -21.17 -8.89 -7.27
C LYS A 18 -21.33 -10.41 -7.35
N ASN A 19 -20.33 -11.13 -7.85
CA ASN A 19 -20.37 -12.59 -7.95
C ASN A 19 -20.06 -13.31 -6.63
N TYR A 20 -19.57 -12.60 -5.61
CA TYR A 20 -19.07 -13.19 -4.37
C TYR A 20 -20.06 -13.04 -3.22
N LYS A 21 -20.09 -14.05 -2.32
CA LYS A 21 -21.04 -14.15 -1.20
C LYS A 21 -21.17 -12.89 -0.33
N PRO A 22 -20.08 -12.20 0.07
CA PRO A 22 -20.19 -10.96 0.85
C PRO A 22 -21.00 -9.85 0.14
N PHE A 23 -21.11 -9.92 -1.19
CA PHE A 23 -21.78 -8.93 -2.04
C PHE A 23 -23.03 -9.47 -2.73
N GLY A 24 -23.65 -10.52 -2.19
CA GLY A 24 -24.91 -11.09 -2.68
C GLY A 24 -24.78 -12.14 -3.79
N GLY A 25 -23.56 -12.52 -4.17
CA GLY A 25 -23.31 -13.59 -5.12
C GLY A 25 -23.19 -14.97 -4.48
N THR A 26 -22.70 -15.94 -5.25
CA THR A 26 -22.59 -17.35 -4.82
C THR A 26 -21.16 -17.83 -4.62
N LYS A 27 -20.16 -17.14 -5.20
CA LYS A 27 -18.76 -17.54 -5.10
C LYS A 27 -18.22 -17.31 -3.67
N PRO A 28 -17.43 -18.25 -3.12
CA PRO A 28 -16.77 -18.03 -1.84
C PRO A 28 -15.72 -16.93 -1.96
N LEU A 29 -15.31 -16.36 -0.82
CA LEU A 29 -14.21 -15.39 -0.79
C LEU A 29 -12.96 -16.00 -1.44
N PRO A 30 -12.36 -15.34 -2.45
CA PRO A 30 -11.26 -15.93 -3.19
C PRO A 30 -9.93 -15.79 -2.45
N GLY A 31 -9.03 -16.75 -2.66
CA GLY A 31 -7.78 -16.87 -1.91
C GLY A 31 -6.49 -16.63 -2.70
N THR A 32 -6.55 -16.42 -4.02
CA THR A 32 -5.33 -16.33 -4.85
C THR A 32 -4.62 -14.98 -4.70
N VAL A 33 -3.51 -14.79 -5.43
CA VAL A 33 -2.77 -13.51 -5.48
C VAL A 33 -3.26 -12.56 -6.58
N ASP A 34 -4.22 -13.01 -7.39
CA ASP A 34 -4.72 -12.27 -8.54
C ASP A 34 -5.30 -10.91 -8.14
N ALA A 35 -5.18 -9.93 -9.03
CA ALA A 35 -5.60 -8.56 -8.75
C ALA A 35 -7.12 -8.46 -8.48
N ALA A 36 -7.94 -9.22 -9.20
CA ALA A 36 -9.39 -9.30 -8.96
C ALA A 36 -9.72 -9.96 -7.60
N ASP A 37 -8.96 -10.98 -7.19
CA ASP A 37 -9.17 -11.67 -5.92
C ASP A 37 -8.75 -10.81 -4.73
N ARG A 38 -7.61 -10.10 -4.86
CA ARG A 38 -7.18 -9.08 -3.88
C ARG A 38 -8.21 -7.98 -3.72
N PHE A 39 -8.84 -7.53 -4.81
CA PHE A 39 -9.91 -6.54 -4.78
C PHE A 39 -11.10 -7.03 -3.93
N VAL A 40 -11.60 -8.23 -4.21
CA VAL A 40 -12.74 -8.82 -3.49
C VAL A 40 -12.42 -9.01 -2.01
N ARG A 41 -11.23 -9.52 -1.68
CA ARG A 41 -10.80 -9.65 -0.27
C ARG A 41 -10.68 -8.32 0.44
N ALA A 42 -10.02 -7.32 -0.17
CA ALA A 42 -9.88 -6.00 0.43
C ALA A 42 -11.24 -5.36 0.67
N ALA A 43 -12.14 -5.40 -0.32
CA ALA A 43 -13.51 -4.89 -0.18
C ALA A 43 -14.25 -5.60 0.95
N THR A 44 -14.18 -6.94 0.99
CA THR A 44 -14.84 -7.73 2.04
C THR A 44 -14.29 -7.38 3.42
N TYR A 45 -12.97 -7.37 3.61
CA TYR A 45 -12.37 -7.09 4.91
C TYR A 45 -12.67 -5.67 5.37
N LEU A 46 -12.57 -4.69 4.48
CA LEU A 46 -12.87 -3.29 4.77
C LEU A 46 -14.33 -3.10 5.23
N GLU A 47 -15.28 -3.79 4.61
CA GLU A 47 -16.71 -3.72 4.97
C GLU A 47 -17.02 -4.35 6.33
N ASN A 48 -16.16 -5.28 6.78
CA ASN A 48 -16.31 -6.01 8.04
C ASN A 48 -15.41 -5.47 9.17
N LEU A 49 -14.62 -4.43 8.93
CA LEU A 49 -13.84 -3.80 9.99
C LEU A 49 -14.78 -3.23 11.06
N PRO A 50 -14.46 -3.41 12.35
CA PRO A 50 -15.18 -2.71 13.40
C PRO A 50 -14.95 -1.20 13.27
N LYS A 51 -15.76 -0.40 13.98
CA LYS A 51 -15.49 1.03 14.07
C LYS A 51 -14.34 1.23 15.06
N PRO A 52 -13.21 1.81 14.64
CA PRO A 52 -12.07 2.00 15.53
C PRO A 52 -12.41 3.00 16.64
N THR A 53 -11.85 2.76 17.82
CA THR A 53 -12.02 3.62 19.02
C THR A 53 -10.84 4.57 19.22
N SER A 54 -9.76 4.42 18.44
CA SER A 54 -8.58 5.28 18.46
C SER A 54 -7.88 5.31 17.10
N ASP A 55 -7.06 6.35 16.86
CA ASP A 55 -6.24 6.45 15.65
C ASP A 55 -5.28 5.25 15.50
N ARG A 56 -4.74 4.76 16.63
CA ARG A 56 -3.88 3.58 16.67
C ARG A 56 -4.62 2.33 16.19
N GLU A 57 -5.86 2.15 16.64
CA GLU A 57 -6.71 1.04 16.23
C GLU A 57 -7.07 1.14 14.75
N ALA A 58 -7.46 2.33 14.28
CA ALA A 58 -7.76 2.56 12.86
C ALA A 58 -6.58 2.20 11.94
N VAL A 59 -5.35 2.61 12.31
CA VAL A 59 -4.14 2.26 11.55
C VAL A 59 -3.88 0.75 11.59
N ALA A 60 -4.06 0.10 12.74
CA ALA A 60 -3.86 -1.35 12.89
C ALA A 60 -4.88 -2.15 12.06
N GLU A 61 -6.14 -1.74 12.06
CA GLU A 61 -7.21 -2.34 11.25
C GLU A 61 -6.89 -2.25 9.76
N ILE A 62 -6.55 -1.06 9.26
CA ILE A 62 -6.20 -0.89 7.85
C ILE A 62 -4.94 -1.69 7.49
N LEU A 63 -3.89 -1.68 8.32
CA LEU A 63 -2.72 -2.53 8.11
C LEU A 63 -3.07 -4.02 8.06
N SER A 64 -4.03 -4.47 8.87
CA SER A 64 -4.47 -5.88 8.84
C SER A 64 -5.07 -6.24 7.48
N VAL A 65 -5.91 -5.37 6.91
CA VAL A 65 -6.46 -5.52 5.55
C VAL A 65 -5.34 -5.53 4.52
N MET A 66 -4.44 -4.55 4.57
CA MET A 66 -3.34 -4.41 3.62
C MET A 66 -2.39 -5.60 3.66
N ARG A 67 -2.12 -6.16 4.85
CA ARG A 67 -1.35 -7.41 5.03
C ARG A 67 -2.10 -8.60 4.44
N GLY A 68 -3.40 -8.71 4.68
CA GLY A 68 -4.25 -9.79 4.14
C GLY A 68 -4.39 -9.81 2.62
N VAL A 69 -4.12 -8.69 1.94
CA VAL A 69 -4.11 -8.61 0.47
C VAL A 69 -2.71 -8.40 -0.12
N SER A 70 -1.67 -8.47 0.71
CA SER A 70 -0.28 -8.47 0.24
C SER A 70 0.06 -9.79 -0.43
N GLN A 71 0.84 -9.72 -1.50
CA GLN A 71 1.39 -10.90 -2.14
C GLN A 71 2.66 -11.36 -1.39
N PRO A 72 2.74 -12.63 -0.95
CA PRO A 72 3.93 -13.18 -0.32
C PRO A 72 5.18 -13.09 -1.20
N PHE A 73 6.35 -13.20 -0.57
CA PHE A 73 7.59 -13.41 -1.31
C PHE A 73 7.51 -14.72 -2.10
N ALA A 74 7.80 -14.63 -3.40
CA ALA A 74 7.89 -15.76 -4.30
C ALA A 74 8.99 -15.50 -5.33
N PRO A 75 9.57 -16.55 -5.94
CA PRO A 75 10.45 -16.39 -7.08
C PRO A 75 9.76 -15.58 -8.17
N VAL A 76 10.48 -14.60 -8.72
CA VAL A 76 9.97 -13.74 -9.76
C VAL A 76 10.02 -14.47 -11.09
N ASN A 77 8.86 -14.72 -11.71
CA ASN A 77 8.78 -15.31 -13.05
C ASN A 77 8.99 -14.23 -14.13
N VAL A 78 10.25 -14.02 -14.51
CA VAL A 78 10.62 -13.04 -15.54
C VAL A 78 9.98 -13.35 -16.90
N ALA A 79 9.73 -14.61 -17.23
CA ALA A 79 9.09 -15.00 -18.48
C ALA A 79 7.62 -14.56 -18.53
N GLU A 80 6.85 -14.76 -17.45
CA GLU A 80 5.48 -14.26 -17.33
C GLU A 80 5.39 -12.74 -17.36
N MET A 81 6.32 -12.05 -16.69
CA MET A 81 6.41 -10.59 -16.76
C MET A 81 6.62 -10.10 -18.20
N ARG A 82 7.55 -10.72 -18.95
CA ARG A 82 7.78 -10.40 -20.37
C ARG A 82 6.57 -10.72 -21.24
N ALA A 83 5.80 -11.74 -20.89
CA ALA A 83 4.54 -12.11 -21.53
C ALA A 83 3.33 -11.24 -21.09
N ARG A 84 3.57 -10.11 -20.40
CA ARG A 84 2.53 -9.21 -19.88
C ARG A 84 1.52 -9.88 -18.96
N ARG A 85 1.96 -10.89 -18.19
CA ARG A 85 1.22 -11.49 -17.09
C ARG A 85 1.93 -11.19 -15.76
N PRO A 86 2.16 -9.91 -15.40
CA PRO A 86 3.01 -9.54 -14.27
C PRO A 86 2.32 -9.74 -12.90
N HIS A 87 1.29 -10.59 -12.83
CA HIS A 87 0.46 -10.74 -11.63
C HIS A 87 1.21 -11.43 -10.47
N THR A 88 2.47 -11.85 -10.70
CA THR A 88 3.37 -12.42 -9.70
C THR A 88 4.44 -11.40 -9.29
N SER A 89 4.07 -10.43 -8.43
CA SER A 89 5.03 -9.46 -7.86
C SER A 89 4.92 -9.42 -6.33
N PRO A 90 5.99 -9.76 -5.58
CA PRO A 90 5.94 -9.78 -4.13
C PRO A 90 5.79 -8.37 -3.55
N THR A 91 4.99 -8.24 -2.50
CA THR A 91 4.83 -6.95 -1.81
C THR A 91 6.14 -6.55 -1.13
N ARG A 92 6.63 -5.34 -1.44
CA ARG A 92 7.90 -4.81 -0.91
C ARG A 92 7.72 -3.85 0.26
N TRP A 93 6.61 -3.13 0.26
CA TRP A 93 6.25 -2.22 1.33
C TRP A 93 4.75 -1.94 1.30
N ARG A 94 4.25 -1.42 2.41
CA ARG A 94 2.88 -0.95 2.60
C ARG A 94 2.93 0.47 3.17
N THR A 95 1.89 1.23 2.88
CA THR A 95 1.71 2.58 3.45
C THR A 95 0.29 2.73 3.96
N VAL A 96 0.13 3.49 5.04
CA VAL A 96 -1.17 3.91 5.58
C VAL A 96 -1.07 5.39 5.86
N LEU A 97 -2.10 6.15 5.46
CA LEU A 97 -2.13 7.59 5.67
C LEU A 97 -3.29 7.90 6.61
N ASP A 98 -2.95 8.42 7.79
CA ASP A 98 -3.92 9.05 8.67
C ASP A 98 -4.09 10.50 8.21
N LEU A 99 -5.19 10.77 7.52
CA LEU A 99 -5.50 12.10 6.99
C LEU A 99 -6.00 13.06 8.07
N THR A 100 -6.49 12.55 9.20
CA THR A 100 -6.98 13.35 10.33
C THR A 100 -5.80 13.92 11.10
N GLN A 101 -4.85 13.06 11.49
CA GLN A 101 -3.65 13.44 12.24
C GLN A 101 -2.48 13.85 11.34
N LYS A 102 -2.63 13.71 10.01
CA LYS A 102 -1.60 13.99 9.01
C LYS A 102 -0.33 13.18 9.26
N VAL A 103 -0.49 11.86 9.42
CA VAL A 103 0.62 10.92 9.66
C VAL A 103 0.73 9.95 8.50
N TYR A 104 1.96 9.79 7.98
CA TYR A 104 2.28 8.84 6.92
C TYR A 104 3.05 7.67 7.49
N PHE A 105 2.42 6.49 7.49
CA PHE A 105 3.02 5.24 7.93
C PHE A 105 3.65 4.51 6.75
N TYR A 106 4.80 3.88 6.98
CA TYR A 106 5.51 3.04 6.03
C TYR A 106 5.99 1.77 6.72
N GLU A 107 5.70 0.62 6.10
CA GLU A 107 6.14 -0.70 6.55
C GLU A 107 6.86 -1.39 5.41
N SER A 108 8.16 -1.65 5.58
CA SER A 108 8.93 -2.48 4.65
C SER A 108 8.65 -3.95 4.94
N THR A 109 8.47 -4.79 3.93
CA THR A 109 8.40 -6.25 4.15
C THR A 109 9.77 -6.89 4.42
N MET A 110 10.84 -6.09 4.34
CA MET A 110 12.21 -6.46 4.68
C MET A 110 12.63 -6.02 6.08
N SER A 111 11.79 -5.28 6.82
CA SER A 111 12.04 -4.88 8.20
C SER A 111 10.90 -5.38 9.09
N PRO A 112 11.19 -5.86 10.32
CA PRO A 112 10.15 -6.22 11.28
C PRO A 112 9.47 -4.99 11.92
N ASN A 113 9.91 -3.78 11.59
CA ASN A 113 9.43 -2.53 12.18
C ASN A 113 8.51 -1.74 11.24
N ILE A 114 7.69 -0.89 11.86
CA ILE A 114 6.94 0.17 11.18
C ILE A 114 7.53 1.53 11.56
N ILE A 115 7.57 2.44 10.58
CA ILE A 115 7.94 3.83 10.79
C ILE A 115 6.78 4.74 10.40
N TRP A 116 6.77 5.95 10.94
CA TRP A 116 5.87 6.99 10.49
C TRP A 116 6.51 8.36 10.47
N VAL A 117 5.88 9.25 9.73
CA VAL A 117 6.26 10.65 9.62
C VAL A 117 5.03 11.48 9.90
N ARG A 118 5.12 12.38 10.88
CA ARG A 118 4.09 13.36 11.16
C ARG A 118 4.32 14.58 10.27
N MET A 119 3.37 14.89 9.42
CA MET A 119 3.50 16.00 8.47
C MET A 119 3.49 17.36 9.18
N ASP A 120 2.85 17.47 10.35
CA ASP A 120 2.85 18.67 11.18
C ASP A 120 4.25 19.01 11.75
N GLY A 121 5.14 18.01 11.84
CA GLY A 121 6.54 18.17 12.27
C GLY A 121 7.51 18.56 11.15
N LEU A 122 7.03 18.74 9.91
CA LEU A 122 7.86 19.07 8.76
C LEU A 122 7.66 20.54 8.33
N ASP A 123 8.74 21.18 7.89
CA ASP A 123 8.71 22.53 7.30
C ASP A 123 8.51 22.43 5.77
N PHE A 124 7.35 22.89 5.31
CA PHE A 124 6.99 22.95 3.89
C PHE A 124 7.10 24.35 3.27
N ALA A 125 7.68 25.32 4.00
CA ALA A 125 7.87 26.64 3.44
C ALA A 125 8.87 26.62 2.27
N THR A 126 8.71 27.51 1.30
CA THR A 126 9.48 27.49 0.04
C THR A 126 11.00 27.52 0.26
N GLN A 127 11.45 28.19 1.33
CA GLN A 127 12.87 28.29 1.70
C GLN A 127 13.43 27.05 2.41
N ALA A 128 12.60 26.11 2.86
CA ALA A 128 13.03 24.94 3.64
C ALA A 128 13.90 23.96 2.81
N GLY A 129 13.76 24.04 1.48
CA GLY A 129 14.46 23.18 0.53
C GLY A 129 13.98 21.73 0.55
N VAL A 130 14.55 20.91 -0.34
CA VAL A 130 14.21 19.48 -0.43
C VAL A 130 14.91 18.69 0.66
N ARG A 131 14.17 17.79 1.29
CA ARG A 131 14.70 16.84 2.26
C ARG A 131 14.32 15.41 1.90
N ARG A 132 15.11 14.46 2.38
CA ARG A 132 14.95 13.03 2.12
C ARG A 132 15.16 12.23 3.41
N LEU A 133 14.27 11.28 3.64
CA LEU A 133 14.47 10.16 4.55
C LEU A 133 14.86 8.94 3.70
N ALA A 134 16.02 8.34 3.97
CA ALA A 134 16.43 7.11 3.32
C ALA A 134 15.79 5.93 4.05
N VAL A 135 14.90 5.19 3.37
CA VAL A 135 14.21 4.01 3.92
C VAL A 135 14.74 2.69 3.34
N ASN A 136 15.43 2.75 2.20
CA ASN A 136 16.07 1.60 1.59
C ASN A 136 17.48 1.45 2.16
N GLY A 137 17.84 0.24 2.63
CA GLY A 137 19.09 -0.03 3.34
C GLY A 137 19.15 0.63 4.73
N SER A 138 18.00 0.83 5.36
CA SER A 138 17.87 1.38 6.71
C SER A 138 16.84 0.56 7.49
N GLU A 139 17.10 -0.75 7.60
CA GLU A 139 16.16 -1.72 8.19
C GLU A 139 15.90 -1.48 9.69
N ASP A 140 16.79 -0.75 10.37
CA ASP A 140 16.72 -0.47 11.81
C ASP A 140 15.82 0.71 12.19
N LEU A 141 15.27 1.45 11.21
CA LEU A 141 14.35 2.54 11.51
C LEU A 141 13.09 2.01 12.19
N VAL A 142 12.64 2.70 13.24
CA VAL A 142 11.45 2.34 14.02
C VAL A 142 10.78 3.61 14.53
N GLY A 143 9.45 3.59 14.53
CA GLY A 143 8.68 4.65 15.18
C GLY A 143 8.63 5.96 14.42
N ASP A 144 8.61 7.06 15.17
CA ASP A 144 8.56 8.41 14.60
C ASP A 144 9.90 8.80 13.96
N CYS A 145 9.90 8.97 12.63
CA CYS A 145 11.06 9.34 11.84
C CYS A 145 10.98 10.77 11.29
N SER A 146 10.07 11.62 11.81
CA SER A 146 9.87 13.00 11.33
C SER A 146 11.15 13.84 11.41
N GLY A 147 11.95 13.66 12.46
CA GLY A 147 13.25 14.31 12.63
C GLY A 147 14.38 13.72 11.78
N GLY A 148 14.16 12.59 11.08
CA GLY A 148 15.19 11.86 10.34
C GLY A 148 15.49 12.42 8.93
N PHE A 149 14.74 13.43 8.49
CA PHE A 149 14.88 14.02 7.16
C PHE A 149 16.14 14.88 7.03
N LYS A 150 16.98 14.55 6.05
CA LYS A 150 18.23 15.28 5.76
C LYS A 150 18.09 16.10 4.48
N PRO A 151 18.74 17.29 4.38
CA PRO A 151 18.79 18.05 3.13
C PRO A 151 19.26 17.18 1.96
N SER A 152 18.62 17.32 0.81
CA SER A 152 18.91 16.50 -0.37
C SER A 152 18.60 17.24 -1.66
N LYS A 153 19.21 16.81 -2.77
CA LYS A 153 18.79 17.23 -4.11
C LYS A 153 17.49 16.50 -4.48
N PRO A 154 16.57 17.12 -5.24
CA PRO A 154 15.46 16.39 -5.84
C PRO A 154 15.98 15.21 -6.67
N PHE A 155 15.22 14.12 -6.72
CA PHE A 155 15.53 13.02 -7.64
C PHE A 155 15.21 13.43 -9.08
N SER A 156 15.93 12.85 -10.04
CA SER A 156 15.63 13.04 -11.46
C SER A 156 14.40 12.23 -11.85
N VAL A 157 13.40 12.88 -12.42
CA VAL A 157 12.24 12.19 -13.00
C VAL A 157 12.68 11.55 -14.32
N LEU A 158 12.43 10.25 -14.47
CA LEU A 158 12.61 9.57 -15.75
C LEU A 158 11.49 10.03 -16.69
N SER A 159 11.84 10.64 -17.81
CA SER A 159 10.89 10.90 -18.89
C SER A 159 10.83 9.67 -19.81
N PRO A 160 9.64 9.28 -20.30
CA PRO A 160 9.58 8.26 -21.33
C PRO A 160 10.31 8.75 -22.58
N ASP A 161 11.13 7.89 -23.18
CA ASP A 161 11.64 8.12 -24.53
C ASP A 161 10.43 8.16 -25.47
N LEU A 162 9.96 9.36 -25.82
CA LEU A 162 8.96 9.56 -26.84
C LEU A 162 9.62 9.26 -28.19
N LYS A 163 9.55 7.99 -28.60
CA LYS A 163 9.81 7.56 -29.99
C LYS A 163 8.52 7.60 -30.80
#